data_AF-A0A257AEK7-F1
#
_entry.id   AF-A0A257AEK7-F1
#
_cell.length_a   1.000
_cell.length_b   1.000
_cell.length_c   1.000
_cell.angle_alpha   90.00
_cell.angle_beta   90.00
_cell.angle_gamma   90.00
#
_symmetry.space_group_name_H-M   'P 1'
#
loop_
_entity.id
_entity.type
_entity.pdbx_description
1 polymer ?
#
loop_
_entity_poly.entity_id
_entity_poly.type
_entity_poly.pdbx_seq_one_letter_code
_entity_poly.pdbx_strand_id
1 'polypeptide(L)'
;MDLRYVSPSRKRVREYLGNLGCDVVISASETLSEAVLREVEKIYSSRNARRLERIIMNVASVNGRFAIVMHDAPDPDSIASAMAFREILKNYDIESDIIYGGEISHQENRALINLVDVDLVNVSELDAGWARRYKAFAMIDCNPEYNNVSAMPNGSKSRCHQL
;
A
#
# COMPACT_ATOMS: atom_id res chain seq x y z
N MET A 1 29.80 -1.27 53.21
CA MET A 1 28.47 -1.43 52.59
C MET A 1 28.54 -0.70 51.26
N ASP A 2 28.82 -1.44 50.20
CA ASP A 2 29.21 -0.89 48.90
C ASP A 2 27.98 -0.78 48.00
N LEU A 3 27.36 0.41 47.97
CA LEU A 3 26.22 0.70 47.10
C LEU A 3 26.75 1.04 45.71
N ARG A 4 26.86 0.02 44.85
CA ARG A 4 27.16 0.22 43.43
C ARG A 4 25.90 0.60 42.68
N TYR A 5 25.81 1.88 42.31
CA TYR A 5 24.83 2.36 41.33
C TYR A 5 25.22 1.84 39.94
N VAL A 6 24.48 0.86 39.44
CA VAL A 6 24.59 0.38 38.06
C VAL A 6 23.41 1.00 37.30
N SER A 7 23.67 2.01 36.46
CA SER A 7 22.67 2.51 35.51
C SER A 7 22.35 1.38 34.53
N PRO A 8 21.19 0.71 34.63
CA PRO A 8 20.98 -0.50 33.86
C PRO A 8 20.44 -0.11 32.49
N SER A 9 21.05 -0.66 31.45
CA SER A 9 20.48 -0.68 30.10
C SER A 9 19.07 -1.31 30.19
N ARG A 10 18.05 -0.71 29.54
CA ARG A 10 16.62 -1.09 29.66
C ARG A 10 16.33 -2.61 29.60
N LYS A 11 17.09 -3.38 28.81
CA LYS A 11 17.00 -4.85 28.74
C LYS A 11 17.35 -5.57 30.05
N ARG A 12 18.38 -5.11 30.78
CA ARG A 12 18.89 -5.80 31.97
C ARG A 12 17.93 -5.75 33.16
N VAL A 13 17.14 -4.68 33.29
CA VAL A 13 16.16 -4.55 34.38
C VAL A 13 15.03 -5.55 34.19
N ARG A 14 14.53 -5.67 32.97
CA ARG A 14 13.43 -6.57 32.63
C ARG A 14 13.83 -8.04 32.81
N GLU A 15 15.03 -8.38 32.37
CA GLU A 15 15.60 -9.72 32.52
C GLU A 15 15.90 -10.07 33.99
N TYR A 16 16.40 -9.11 34.77
CA TYR A 16 16.60 -9.27 36.22
C TYR A 16 15.28 -9.49 36.98
N LEU A 17 14.25 -8.69 36.69
CA LEU A 17 12.93 -8.83 37.34
C LEU A 17 12.22 -10.13 36.90
N GLY A 18 12.37 -10.54 35.64
CA GLY A 18 11.90 -11.86 35.19
C GLY A 18 12.58 -13.01 35.94
N ASN A 19 13.90 -12.93 36.16
CA ASN A 19 14.66 -13.92 36.93
C ASN A 19 14.34 -13.95 38.43
N LEU A 20 13.68 -12.90 38.96
CA LEU A 20 13.16 -12.86 40.33
C LEU A 20 11.77 -13.52 40.47
N GLY A 21 11.24 -14.10 39.39
CA GLY A 21 9.95 -14.79 39.38
C GLY A 21 8.76 -13.87 39.10
N CYS A 22 8.98 -12.68 38.54
CA CYS A 22 7.87 -11.86 38.04
C CYS A 22 7.32 -12.47 36.73
N ASP A 23 6.03 -12.81 36.70
CA ASP A 23 5.36 -13.35 35.50
C ASP A 23 5.22 -12.32 34.37
N VAL A 24 5.04 -11.04 34.73
CA VAL A 24 4.91 -9.92 33.79
C VAL A 24 5.69 -8.71 34.32
N VAL A 25 6.52 -8.12 33.47
CA VAL A 25 7.25 -6.89 33.79
C VAL A 25 6.77 -5.78 32.85
N ILE A 26 6.06 -4.80 33.41
CA ILE A 26 5.57 -3.62 32.67
C ILE A 26 6.48 -2.44 32.99
N SER A 27 7.17 -1.93 31.97
CA SER A 27 7.91 -0.67 32.09
C SER A 27 6.97 0.48 31.74
N ALA A 28 6.75 1.41 32.67
CA ALA A 28 5.95 2.60 32.42
C ALA A 28 6.49 3.41 31.23
N SER A 29 7.83 3.53 31.12
CA SER A 29 8.46 4.23 30.00
C SER A 29 8.30 3.51 28.65
N GLU A 30 8.31 2.18 28.64
CA GLU A 30 8.11 1.37 27.43
C GLU A 30 6.65 1.42 26.99
N THR A 31 5.73 1.17 27.92
CA THR A 31 4.28 1.20 27.67
C THR A 31 3.83 2.58 27.19
N LEU A 32 4.32 3.65 27.84
CA LEU A 32 4.04 5.01 27.40
C LEU A 32 4.62 5.29 26.01
N SER A 33 5.85 4.85 25.73
CA SER A 33 6.46 5.03 24.41
C SER A 33 5.65 4.31 23.32
N GLU A 34 5.24 3.06 23.55
CA GLU A 34 4.41 2.32 22.60
C GLU A 34 3.02 2.93 22.42
N ALA A 35 2.40 3.42 23.50
CA ALA A 35 1.10 4.10 23.41
C ALA A 35 1.22 5.40 22.59
N VAL A 36 2.25 6.20 22.83
CA VAL A 36 2.52 7.41 22.06
C VAL A 36 2.81 7.08 20.59
N LEU A 37 3.63 6.06 20.30
CA LEU A 37 3.92 5.63 18.94
C LEU A 37 2.64 5.19 18.20
N ARG A 38 1.78 4.38 18.85
CA ARG A 38 0.50 3.95 18.28
C ARG A 38 -0.42 5.13 17.95
N GLU A 39 -0.52 6.12 18.83
CA GLU A 39 -1.32 7.32 18.54
C GLU A 39 -0.74 8.14 17.39
N VAL A 40 0.59 8.25 17.32
CA VAL A 40 1.26 8.92 16.19
C VAL A 40 0.99 8.18 14.88
N GLU A 41 1.16 6.85 14.83
CA GLU A 41 0.87 6.00 13.66
C GLU A 41 -0.60 6.14 13.20
N LYS A 42 -1.52 6.17 14.16
CA LYS A 42 -2.95 6.37 13.89
C LYS A 42 -3.24 7.74 13.27
N ILE A 43 -2.56 8.80 13.74
CA ILE A 43 -2.67 10.14 13.16
C ILE A 43 -2.15 10.14 11.73
N TYR A 44 -1.00 9.52 11.47
CA TYR A 44 -0.45 9.41 10.11
C TYR A 44 -1.40 8.66 9.17
N SER A 45 -1.89 7.50 9.59
CA SER A 45 -2.84 6.69 8.81
C SER A 45 -4.12 7.46 8.49
N SER A 46 -4.68 8.17 9.49
CA SER A 46 -5.87 9.00 9.30
C SER A 46 -5.64 10.16 8.33
N ARG A 47 -4.44 10.75 8.33
CA ARG A 47 -4.08 11.81 7.36
C ARG A 47 -3.96 11.27 5.95
N ASN A 48 -3.32 10.10 5.77
CA ASN A 48 -3.17 9.47 4.46
C ASN A 48 -4.53 9.07 3.88
N ALA A 49 -5.41 8.48 4.70
CA ALA A 49 -6.78 8.15 4.29
C ALA A 49 -7.57 9.38 3.80
N ARG A 50 -7.54 10.49 4.55
CA ARG A 50 -8.20 11.75 4.13
C ARG A 50 -7.59 12.35 2.87
N ARG A 51 -6.27 12.19 2.68
CA ARG A 51 -5.59 12.66 1.46
C ARG A 51 -6.03 11.84 0.25
N LEU A 52 -6.11 10.52 0.39
CA LEU A 52 -6.61 9.62 -0.64
C LEU A 52 -8.07 9.93 -0.99
N GLU A 53 -8.93 10.04 0.02
CA GLU A 53 -10.34 10.41 -0.15
C GLU A 53 -10.48 11.71 -0.94
N ARG A 54 -9.70 12.75 -0.63
CA ARG A 54 -9.71 14.00 -1.39
C ARG A 54 -9.35 13.82 -2.86
N ILE A 55 -8.34 12.99 -3.16
CA ILE A 55 -7.92 12.72 -4.55
C ILE A 55 -9.03 11.97 -5.29
N ILE A 56 -9.64 10.97 -4.66
CA ILE A 56 -10.77 10.21 -5.19
C ILE A 56 -11.94 11.15 -5.50
N MET A 57 -12.33 11.99 -4.53
CA MET A 57 -13.44 12.95 -4.68
C MET A 57 -13.22 13.94 -5.82
N ASN A 58 -11.99 14.42 -6.01
CA ASN A 58 -11.67 15.31 -7.11
C ASN A 58 -11.94 14.65 -8.48
N VAL A 59 -11.65 13.35 -8.62
CA VAL A 59 -11.90 12.61 -9.86
C VAL A 59 -13.38 12.25 -10.01
N ALA A 60 -14.06 11.88 -8.92
CA ALA A 60 -15.50 11.66 -8.91
C ALA A 60 -16.27 12.89 -9.40
N SER A 61 -15.85 14.09 -8.98
CA SER A 61 -16.51 15.35 -9.33
C SER A 61 -16.56 15.66 -10.83
N VAL A 62 -15.69 15.04 -11.63
CA VAL A 62 -15.64 15.20 -13.09
C VAL A 62 -16.13 13.96 -13.84
N ASN A 63 -16.83 13.04 -13.14
CA ASN A 63 -17.28 11.75 -13.65
C ASN A 63 -16.15 10.98 -14.38
N GLY A 64 -14.97 10.95 -13.74
CA GLY A 64 -13.77 10.38 -14.31
C GLY A 64 -13.56 8.91 -13.96
N ARG A 65 -12.97 8.15 -14.88
CA ARG A 65 -12.53 6.76 -14.67
C ARG A 65 -11.08 6.70 -14.17
N PHE A 66 -10.75 5.74 -13.31
CA PHE A 66 -9.37 5.45 -12.88
C PHE A 66 -8.75 4.31 -13.67
N ALA A 67 -7.48 4.46 -14.02
CA ALA A 67 -6.61 3.34 -14.38
C ALA A 67 -5.78 2.96 -13.15
N ILE A 68 -5.92 1.73 -12.68
CA ILE A 68 -5.09 1.16 -11.62
C ILE A 68 -3.96 0.40 -12.31
N VAL A 69 -2.73 0.87 -12.18
CA VAL A 69 -1.57 0.34 -12.90
C VAL A 69 -0.65 -0.38 -11.93
N MET A 70 -0.32 -1.62 -12.24
CA MET A 70 0.64 -2.44 -11.50
C MET A 70 1.98 -2.54 -12.25
N HIS A 71 3.01 -3.06 -11.58
CA HIS A 71 4.26 -3.43 -12.24
C HIS A 71 4.05 -4.60 -13.23
N ASP A 72 5.05 -4.83 -14.06
CA ASP A 72 5.07 -5.93 -15.01
C ASP A 72 5.14 -7.28 -14.26
N ALA A 73 4.37 -8.26 -14.72
CA ALA A 73 4.23 -9.58 -14.05
C ALA A 73 3.85 -9.46 -12.55
N PRO A 74 2.64 -8.96 -12.24
CA PRO A 74 2.21 -8.70 -10.87
C PRO A 74 2.18 -9.97 -10.02
N ASP A 75 2.52 -9.80 -8.75
CA ASP A 75 2.44 -10.80 -7.69
C ASP A 75 1.07 -10.75 -6.96
N PRO A 76 0.74 -11.79 -6.15
CA PRO A 76 -0.55 -11.89 -5.48
C PRO A 76 -0.95 -10.68 -4.62
N ASP A 77 0.00 -10.02 -3.96
CA ASP A 77 -0.19 -8.84 -3.13
C ASP A 77 -0.43 -7.56 -3.94
N SER A 78 0.24 -7.39 -5.08
CA SER A 78 -0.09 -6.33 -6.03
C SER A 78 -1.53 -6.46 -6.54
N ILE A 79 -1.93 -7.69 -6.93
CA ILE A 79 -3.28 -7.98 -7.41
C ILE A 79 -4.31 -7.71 -6.31
N ALA A 80 -4.08 -8.23 -5.10
CA ALA A 80 -4.98 -8.03 -3.97
C ALA A 80 -5.14 -6.53 -3.61
N SER A 81 -4.04 -5.78 -3.63
CA SER A 81 -4.05 -4.34 -3.37
C SER A 81 -4.82 -3.57 -4.47
N ALA A 82 -4.67 -3.96 -5.73
CA ALA A 82 -5.43 -3.38 -6.84
C ALA A 82 -6.93 -3.65 -6.76
N MET A 83 -7.31 -4.87 -6.38
CA MET A 83 -8.70 -5.22 -6.14
C MET A 83 -9.30 -4.44 -4.97
N ALA A 84 -8.58 -4.35 -3.85
CA ALA A 84 -9.02 -3.58 -2.69
C ALA A 84 -9.22 -2.11 -3.06
N PHE A 85 -8.32 -1.53 -3.85
CA PHE A 85 -8.46 -0.15 -4.30
C PHE A 85 -9.62 0.04 -5.29
N ARG A 86 -9.84 -0.89 -6.23
CA ARG A 86 -11.03 -0.91 -7.10
C ARG A 86 -12.32 -0.90 -6.29
N GLU A 87 -12.39 -1.69 -5.22
CA GLU A 87 -13.56 -1.75 -4.34
C GLU A 87 -13.78 -0.45 -3.56
N ILE A 88 -12.70 0.20 -3.11
CA ILE A 88 -12.78 1.55 -2.52
C ILE A 88 -13.37 2.53 -3.52
N LEU A 89 -12.91 2.53 -4.78
CA LEU A 89 -13.41 3.43 -5.84
C LEU A 89 -14.89 3.17 -6.16
N LYS A 90 -15.34 1.91 -6.17
CA LYS A 90 -16.77 1.58 -6.36
C LYS A 90 -17.67 2.20 -5.30
N ASN A 91 -17.22 2.30 -4.05
CA ASN A 91 -17.98 2.97 -2.98
C ASN A 91 -18.19 4.48 -3.25
N TYR A 92 -17.43 5.06 -4.18
CA TYR A 92 -17.58 6.44 -4.65
C TYR A 92 -18.20 6.54 -6.05
N ASP A 93 -18.78 5.45 -6.56
CA ASP A 93 -19.38 5.35 -7.91
C ASP A 93 -18.38 5.65 -9.03
N ILE A 94 -17.10 5.30 -8.82
CA ILE A 94 -16.03 5.51 -9.79
C ILE A 94 -15.69 4.20 -10.49
N GLU A 95 -15.85 4.18 -11.81
CA GLU A 95 -15.36 3.08 -12.63
C GLU A 95 -13.82 3.03 -12.63
N SER A 96 -13.28 1.81 -12.62
CA SER A 96 -11.84 1.60 -12.72
C SER A 96 -11.49 0.28 -13.38
N ASP A 97 -10.36 0.30 -14.11
CA ASP A 97 -9.74 -0.88 -14.71
C ASP A 97 -8.38 -1.14 -14.07
N ILE A 98 -8.07 -2.42 -13.88
CA ILE A 98 -6.77 -2.87 -13.39
C ILE A 98 -5.93 -3.25 -14.60
N ILE A 99 -4.84 -2.53 -14.82
CA ILE A 99 -3.96 -2.63 -15.99
C ILE A 99 -2.58 -3.09 -15.54
N TYR A 100 -2.03 -4.06 -16.25
CA TYR A 100 -0.68 -4.56 -16.02
C TYR A 100 0.11 -4.62 -17.34
N GLY A 101 1.44 -4.68 -17.21
CA GLY A 101 2.34 -4.86 -18.34
C GLY A 101 3.10 -6.19 -18.28
N GLY A 102 3.79 -6.51 -19.38
CA GLY A 102 4.55 -7.75 -19.51
C GLY A 102 3.68 -9.01 -19.60
N GLU A 103 4.32 -10.16 -19.45
CA GLU A 103 3.66 -11.47 -19.44
C GLU A 103 3.59 -12.02 -18.02
N ILE A 104 2.44 -12.55 -17.62
CA ILE A 104 2.32 -13.30 -16.37
C ILE A 104 3.00 -14.65 -16.60
N SER A 105 4.28 -14.75 -16.25
CA SER A 105 5.14 -15.90 -16.57
C SER A 105 4.91 -17.11 -15.64
N HIS A 106 4.65 -16.86 -14.35
CA HIS A 106 4.46 -17.91 -13.35
C HIS A 106 3.07 -18.55 -13.44
N GLN A 107 3.03 -19.90 -13.49
CA GLN A 107 1.79 -20.68 -13.53
C GLN A 107 0.91 -20.46 -12.29
N GLU A 108 1.52 -20.21 -11.14
CA GLU A 108 0.83 -19.98 -9.86
C GLU A 108 0.04 -18.66 -9.88
N ASN A 109 0.62 -17.57 -10.39
CA ASN A 109 -0.07 -16.29 -10.51
C ASN A 109 -1.24 -16.39 -11.50
N ARG A 110 -1.07 -17.13 -12.61
CA ARG A 110 -2.18 -17.38 -13.55
C ARG A 110 -3.31 -18.17 -12.91
N ALA A 111 -2.99 -19.20 -12.11
CA ALA A 111 -4.00 -19.96 -11.39
C ALA A 111 -4.75 -19.11 -10.36
N LEU A 112 -4.05 -18.23 -9.64
CA LEU A 112 -4.66 -17.29 -8.69
C LEU A 112 -5.58 -16.30 -9.39
N ILE A 113 -5.13 -15.68 -10.49
CA ILE A 113 -5.95 -14.72 -11.26
C ILE A 113 -7.23 -15.39 -11.76
N ASN A 114 -7.11 -16.60 -12.31
CA ASN A 114 -8.26 -17.37 -12.79
C ASN A 114 -9.20 -17.79 -11.65
N LEU A 115 -8.67 -18.07 -10.46
CA LEU A 115 -9.46 -18.47 -9.30
C LEU A 115 -10.23 -17.29 -8.69
N VAL A 116 -9.63 -16.11 -8.69
CA VAL A 116 -10.18 -14.89 -8.06
C VAL A 116 -11.07 -14.10 -9.04
N ASP A 117 -11.16 -14.55 -10.30
CA ASP A 117 -12.01 -13.98 -11.37
C ASP A 117 -11.82 -12.47 -11.52
N VAL A 118 -10.55 -12.06 -11.64
CA VAL A 118 -10.17 -10.64 -11.71
C VAL A 118 -10.04 -10.22 -13.17
N ASP A 119 -10.83 -9.23 -13.57
CA ASP A 119 -10.67 -8.55 -14.87
C ASP A 119 -9.36 -7.74 -14.90
N LEU A 120 -8.26 -8.41 -15.25
CA LEU A 120 -6.97 -7.77 -15.49
C LEU A 120 -6.81 -7.49 -16.98
N VAL A 121 -6.47 -6.25 -17.31
CA VAL A 121 -6.27 -5.82 -18.70
C VAL A 121 -4.79 -5.70 -19.00
N ASN A 122 -4.29 -6.45 -19.97
CA ASN A 122 -2.91 -6.27 -20.42
C ASN A 122 -2.79 -5.01 -21.25
N VAL A 123 -1.81 -4.15 -20.95
CA VAL A 123 -1.55 -2.94 -21.74
C VAL A 123 -1.27 -3.23 -23.22
N SER A 124 -0.73 -4.41 -23.56
CA SER A 124 -0.48 -4.79 -24.95
C SER A 124 -1.76 -5.01 -25.76
N GLU A 125 -2.89 -5.25 -25.10
CA GLU A 125 -4.21 -5.43 -25.73
C GLU A 125 -4.95 -4.09 -25.92
N LEU A 126 -4.42 -3.00 -25.34
CA LEU A 126 -5.00 -1.67 -25.41
C LEU A 126 -4.49 -0.89 -26.63
N ASP A 127 -5.35 -0.03 -27.19
CA ASP A 127 -5.00 0.83 -28.31
C ASP A 127 -4.08 1.98 -27.88
N ALA A 128 -3.29 2.55 -28.80
CA ALA A 128 -2.32 3.62 -28.49
C ALA A 128 -2.92 4.88 -27.81
N GLY A 129 -4.25 5.06 -27.84
CA GLY A 129 -4.99 6.15 -27.19
C GLY A 129 -5.64 5.80 -25.85
N TRP A 130 -5.49 4.57 -25.35
CA TRP A 130 -6.23 4.04 -24.19
C TRP A 130 -6.17 4.94 -22.96
N ALA A 131 -5.02 5.56 -22.72
CA ALA A 131 -4.76 6.43 -21.58
C ALA A 131 -5.73 7.62 -21.49
N ARG A 132 -6.25 8.09 -22.63
CA ARG A 132 -7.18 9.23 -22.71
C ARG A 132 -8.56 8.91 -22.13
N ARG A 133 -8.88 7.62 -21.96
CA ARG A 133 -10.14 7.15 -21.37
C ARG A 133 -10.19 7.41 -19.87
N TYR A 134 -9.04 7.59 -19.23
CA TYR A 134 -8.91 7.73 -17.79
C TYR A 134 -8.60 9.17 -17.39
N LYS A 135 -9.14 9.59 -16.25
CA LYS A 135 -8.88 10.92 -15.67
C LYS A 135 -7.78 10.90 -14.62
N ALA A 136 -7.54 9.74 -14.02
CA ALA A 136 -6.50 9.54 -13.04
C ALA A 136 -5.85 8.15 -13.19
N PHE A 137 -4.61 8.08 -12.76
CA PHE A 137 -3.81 6.86 -12.72
C PHE A 137 -3.38 6.64 -11.26
N ALA A 138 -3.67 5.45 -10.74
CA ALA A 138 -3.20 4.99 -9.45
C ALA A 138 -2.14 3.91 -9.67
N MET A 139 -0.98 4.07 -9.04
CA MET A 139 0.12 3.12 -9.14
C MET A 139 0.13 2.24 -7.90
N ILE A 140 0.21 0.92 -8.08
CA ILE A 140 0.23 -0.04 -6.99
C ILE A 140 1.48 -0.88 -7.10
N ASP A 141 2.20 -0.94 -5.98
CA ASP A 141 3.47 -1.65 -5.80
C ASP A 141 4.48 -1.46 -6.94
N CYS A 142 4.51 -0.24 -7.48
CA CYS A 142 5.36 0.05 -8.61
C CYS A 142 5.89 1.48 -8.58
N ASN A 143 7.08 1.67 -9.13
CA ASN A 143 7.73 2.97 -9.21
C ASN A 143 8.11 3.26 -10.68
N PRO A 144 7.66 4.37 -11.26
CA PRO A 144 7.82 4.69 -12.68
C PRO A 144 9.27 5.05 -13.08
N GLU A 145 10.17 5.21 -12.12
CA GLU A 145 11.62 5.39 -12.35
C GLU A 145 12.32 4.08 -12.68
N TYR A 146 11.72 2.95 -12.30
CA TYR A 146 12.24 1.62 -12.63
C TYR A 146 11.62 1.12 -13.95
N ASN A 147 12.39 0.32 -14.68
CA ASN A 147 12.00 -0.19 -16.00
C ASN A 147 11.05 -1.40 -15.91
N ASN A 148 10.15 -1.41 -14.92
CA ASN A 148 9.22 -2.49 -14.62
C ASN A 148 7.76 -2.07 -14.66
N VAL A 149 7.44 -0.95 -15.32
CA VAL A 149 6.07 -0.45 -15.49
C VAL A 149 5.80 -0.13 -16.96
N SER A 150 5.65 -1.17 -17.78
CA SER A 150 5.36 -1.03 -19.20
C SER A 150 3.94 -0.50 -19.46
N ALA A 151 3.05 -0.63 -18.47
CA ALA A 151 1.67 -0.19 -18.52
C ALA A 151 1.46 1.33 -18.36
N MET A 152 2.52 2.12 -18.23
CA MET A 152 2.41 3.58 -18.08
C MET A 152 2.42 4.32 -19.43
N PRO A 153 1.47 5.24 -19.69
CA PRO A 153 1.48 6.01 -20.93
C PRO A 153 2.62 7.03 -20.97
N ASN A 154 3.33 7.10 -22.10
CA ASN A 154 4.38 8.08 -22.35
C ASN A 154 3.88 9.52 -22.10
N GLY A 155 4.57 10.27 -21.22
CA GLY A 155 4.21 11.64 -20.85
C GLY A 155 3.30 11.79 -19.60
N SER A 156 2.95 10.69 -18.92
CA SER A 156 2.10 10.70 -17.73
C SER A 156 2.86 10.77 -16.40
N LYS A 157 4.20 10.61 -16.43
CA LYS A 157 5.06 10.56 -15.25
C LYS A 157 4.93 11.78 -14.32
N SER A 158 4.58 12.94 -14.88
CA SER A 158 4.40 14.21 -14.15
C SER A 158 2.99 14.45 -13.58
N ARG A 159 2.02 13.55 -13.80
CA ARG A 159 0.67 13.59 -13.20
C ARG A 159 0.45 12.52 -12.13
N CYS A 160 1.43 11.65 -11.90
CA CYS A 160 1.38 10.63 -10.86
C CYS A 160 1.50 11.29 -9.48
N HIS A 161 0.44 11.22 -8.68
CA HIS A 161 0.55 11.46 -7.25
C HIS A 161 0.99 10.12 -6.64
N GLN A 162 2.25 10.01 -6.25
CA GLN A 162 2.66 8.93 -5.34
C GLN A 162 1.92 9.16 -4.02
N LEU A 163 1.10 8.16 -3.66
CA LEU A 163 0.34 8.11 -2.41
C LEU A 163 1.20 7.48 -1.32
#